data_AF-A0ABD0RIJ0-F1
#
_entry.id   AF-A0ABD0RIJ0-F1
#
_cell.length_a   1.000
_cell.length_b   1.000
_cell.length_c   1.000
_cell.angle_alpha   90.00
_cell.angle_beta   90.00
_cell.angle_gamma   90.00
#
_symmetry.space_group_name_H-M   'P 1'
#
loop_
_entity.id
_entity.type
_entity.pdbx_description
1 polymer ?
#
loop_
_entity_poly.entity_id
_entity_poly.type
_entity_poly.pdbx_seq_one_letter_code
_entity_poly.pdbx_strand_id
1 'polypeptide(L)'
;PRRPPSPILEQKEIPPLELPSSSEDLLITNEQLLNASAIYEVLRSFSTVLRLSPFRFEDFCAALVGQEQCTLMAETHICLLKAILREEDTSNTTFGPADLKDSVNSTLYFIDGMTWPEVVRAYCESDPEYHHVLPDLEGEDYPFSPLESKVKVLQFLVDQFLTTNLAREELMSEGVIQYDDHCRVCHRLGDLLCCETCSAVYHLECVKPPLEEVPEDEWQCEICVAHKVPGVTDCLTEFQKSRPYIRQEPIGYDRHQRKYWFLNRRIIV
;
A
#
# COMPACT_ATOMS: atom_id res chain seq x y z
N PRO A 1 -14.38 17.83 -10.47
CA PRO A 1 -15.57 18.21 -9.65
C PRO A 1 -15.23 19.45 -8.81
N ARG A 2 -16.04 20.51 -8.88
CA ARG A 2 -15.84 21.70 -8.05
C ARG A 2 -16.15 21.34 -6.59
N ARG A 3 -15.21 21.63 -5.69
CA ARG A 3 -15.40 21.51 -4.24
C ARG A 3 -16.74 22.15 -3.86
N PRO A 4 -17.66 21.46 -3.18
CA PRO A 4 -18.89 22.07 -2.74
C PRO A 4 -18.52 23.28 -1.86
N PRO A 5 -19.10 24.47 -2.12
CA PRO A 5 -18.81 25.63 -1.30
C PRO A 5 -19.21 25.33 0.14
N SER A 6 -18.36 25.72 1.09
CA SER A 6 -18.69 25.66 2.52
C SER A 6 -20.04 26.37 2.72
N PRO A 7 -21.02 25.75 3.40
CA PRO A 7 -22.31 26.38 3.62
C PRO A 7 -22.12 27.71 4.35
N ILE A 8 -22.76 28.77 3.85
CA ILE A 8 -22.84 30.06 4.55
C ILE A 8 -23.71 29.82 5.78
N LEU A 9 -23.07 29.68 6.95
CA LEU A 9 -23.77 29.52 8.22
C LEU A 9 -24.35 30.88 8.62
N GLU A 10 -25.61 31.13 8.24
CA GLU A 10 -26.41 32.14 8.93
C GLU A 10 -26.41 31.81 10.42
N GLN A 11 -26.08 32.77 11.28
CA GLN A 11 -25.91 32.65 12.73
C GLN A 11 -27.23 32.33 13.46
N LYS A 12 -27.85 31.18 13.14
CA LYS A 12 -28.87 30.55 13.97
C LYS A 12 -28.16 29.65 14.96
N GLU A 13 -28.57 29.73 16.22
CA GLU A 13 -28.18 28.81 17.30
C GLU A 13 -28.13 27.38 16.76
N ILE A 14 -26.92 26.83 16.65
CA ILE A 14 -26.69 25.50 16.08
C ILE A 14 -26.92 24.52 17.23
N PRO A 15 -27.92 23.61 17.15
CA PRO A 15 -28.13 22.63 18.19
C PRO A 15 -26.86 21.79 18.39
N PRO A 16 -26.51 21.43 19.63
CA PRO A 16 -25.35 20.60 19.90
C PRO A 16 -25.51 19.24 19.20
N LEU A 17 -24.45 18.80 18.50
CA LEU A 17 -24.43 17.51 17.81
C LEU A 17 -23.58 16.52 18.60
N GLU A 18 -24.25 15.73 19.42
CA GLU A 18 -23.65 14.62 20.17
C GLU A 18 -23.35 13.46 19.21
N LEU A 19 -22.07 13.12 19.09
CA LEU A 19 -21.66 11.95 18.34
C LEU A 19 -21.79 10.70 19.22
N PRO A 20 -22.07 9.53 18.63
CA PRO A 20 -21.95 8.28 19.35
C PRO A 20 -20.49 8.07 19.81
N SER A 21 -20.30 7.19 20.78
CA SER A 21 -18.97 6.73 21.18
C SER A 21 -18.22 6.14 19.99
N SER A 22 -16.92 6.40 19.92
CA SER A 22 -16.02 5.80 18.93
C SER A 22 -16.06 4.27 19.01
N SER A 23 -15.83 3.61 17.88
CA SER A 23 -15.66 2.16 17.84
C SER A 23 -14.34 1.74 18.49
N GLU A 24 -14.35 0.62 19.20
CA GLU A 24 -13.19 0.07 19.93
C GLU A 24 -12.66 -1.24 19.31
N ASP A 25 -13.05 -1.52 18.06
CA ASP A 25 -12.73 -2.77 17.37
C ASP A 25 -11.35 -2.75 16.67
N LEU A 26 -10.74 -1.58 16.55
CA LEU A 26 -9.36 -1.43 16.08
C LEU A 26 -8.40 -1.42 17.25
N LEU A 27 -7.29 -2.16 17.12
CA LEU A 27 -6.27 -2.27 18.16
C LEU A 27 -5.37 -1.02 18.28
N ILE A 28 -5.43 -0.10 17.32
CA ILE A 28 -4.60 1.11 17.30
C ILE A 28 -5.25 2.25 18.04
N THR A 29 -4.44 3.15 18.60
CA THR A 29 -4.93 4.36 19.26
C THR A 29 -5.52 5.34 18.25
N ASN A 30 -6.52 6.12 18.68
CA ASN A 30 -7.18 7.13 17.83
C ASN A 30 -6.20 8.17 17.27
N GLU A 31 -5.11 8.46 17.99
CA GLU A 31 -4.07 9.40 17.58
C GLU A 31 -3.31 8.92 16.34
N GLN A 32 -3.11 7.61 16.19
CA GLN A 32 -2.38 7.02 15.06
C GLN A 32 -3.29 6.52 13.94
N LEU A 33 -4.62 6.58 14.10
CA LEU A 33 -5.59 6.05 13.15
C LEU A 33 -5.43 6.63 11.74
N LEU A 34 -5.31 7.95 11.62
CA LEU A 34 -5.15 8.60 10.32
C LEU A 34 -3.79 8.33 9.68
N ASN A 35 -2.72 8.26 10.47
CA ASN A 35 -1.38 7.93 9.98
C ASN A 35 -1.33 6.49 9.46
N ALA A 36 -1.83 5.53 10.23
CA ALA A 36 -1.94 4.13 9.82
C ALA A 36 -2.83 3.99 8.57
N SER A 37 -3.94 4.74 8.49
CA SER A 37 -4.81 4.74 7.31
C SER A 37 -4.11 5.30 6.07
N ALA A 38 -3.30 6.35 6.20
CA ALA A 38 -2.57 6.93 5.08
C ALA A 38 -1.52 5.96 4.53
N ILE A 39 -0.77 5.29 5.42
CA ILE A 39 0.19 4.23 5.05
C ILE A 39 -0.55 3.10 4.32
N TYR A 40 -1.64 2.59 4.93
CA TYR A 40 -2.41 1.49 4.35
C TYR A 40 -3.01 1.84 2.98
N GLU A 41 -3.46 3.07 2.78
CA GLU A 41 -3.98 3.53 1.49
C GLU A 41 -2.92 3.42 0.38
N VAL A 42 -1.67 3.77 0.67
CA VAL A 42 -0.55 3.61 -0.29
C VAL A 42 -0.27 2.13 -0.53
N LEU A 43 -0.09 1.32 0.52
CA LEU A 43 0.19 -0.10 0.39
C LEU A 43 -0.85 -0.84 -0.45
N ARG A 44 -2.13 -0.48 -0.25
CA ARG A 44 -3.26 -1.03 -0.99
C ARG A 44 -3.28 -0.54 -2.44
N SER A 45 -3.12 0.76 -2.66
CA SER A 45 -3.21 1.35 -4.00
C SER A 45 -2.07 0.88 -4.89
N PHE A 46 -0.86 0.78 -4.36
CA PHE A 46 0.32 0.32 -5.08
C PHE A 46 0.60 -1.17 -4.88
N SER A 47 -0.39 -1.95 -4.45
CA SER A 47 -0.22 -3.38 -4.13
C SER A 47 0.35 -4.20 -5.29
N THR A 48 -0.08 -3.94 -6.53
CA THR A 48 0.46 -4.61 -7.73
C THR A 48 1.94 -4.32 -7.93
N VAL A 49 2.33 -3.05 -7.81
CA VAL A 49 3.71 -2.56 -7.96
C VAL A 49 4.61 -3.10 -6.86
N LEU A 50 4.14 -3.02 -5.61
CA LEU A 50 4.82 -3.53 -4.42
C LEU A 50 4.74 -5.05 -4.30
N ARG A 51 3.97 -5.72 -5.17
CA ARG A 51 3.71 -7.18 -5.15
C ARG A 51 3.15 -7.65 -3.81
N LEU A 52 2.37 -6.82 -3.13
CA LEU A 52 1.70 -7.15 -1.89
C LEU A 52 0.35 -7.80 -2.19
N SER A 53 0.07 -8.90 -1.53
CA SER A 53 -1.25 -9.54 -1.62
C SER A 53 -2.30 -8.73 -0.87
N PRO A 54 -3.57 -8.81 -1.29
CA PRO A 54 -4.75 -8.49 -0.51
C PRO A 54 -4.63 -8.54 1.02
N PHE A 55 -4.78 -7.47 1.81
CA PHE A 55 -4.98 -7.62 3.27
C PHE A 55 -5.91 -6.55 3.83
N ARG A 56 -6.60 -6.86 4.94
CA ARG A 56 -7.55 -5.94 5.57
C ARG A 56 -6.83 -4.88 6.39
N PHE A 57 -7.49 -3.74 6.59
CA PHE A 57 -6.96 -2.70 7.45
C PHE A 57 -6.85 -3.18 8.90
N GLU A 58 -7.79 -4.00 9.36
CA GLU A 58 -7.75 -4.62 10.69
C GLU A 58 -6.52 -5.51 10.89
N ASP A 59 -6.15 -6.30 9.88
CA ASP A 59 -4.97 -7.16 9.91
C ASP A 59 -3.68 -6.32 9.97
N PHE A 60 -3.67 -5.19 9.25
CA PHE A 60 -2.57 -4.22 9.30
C PHE A 60 -2.44 -3.55 10.67
N CYS A 61 -3.56 -3.11 11.26
CA CYS A 61 -3.59 -2.56 12.61
C CYS A 61 -3.09 -3.57 13.65
N ALA A 62 -3.50 -4.84 13.53
CA ALA A 62 -3.02 -5.91 14.40
C ALA A 62 -1.52 -6.16 14.25
N ALA A 63 -1.01 -6.15 13.02
CA ALA A 63 0.43 -6.27 12.74
C ALA A 63 1.24 -5.12 13.36
N LEU A 64 0.74 -3.88 13.29
CA LEU A 64 1.39 -2.70 13.89
C LEU A 64 1.48 -2.77 15.40
N VAL A 65 0.41 -3.22 16.07
CA VAL A 65 0.36 -3.30 17.54
C VAL A 65 1.10 -4.54 18.07
N GLY A 66 1.18 -5.59 17.25
CA GLY A 66 1.85 -6.83 17.58
C GLY A 66 3.29 -6.63 18.04
N GLN A 67 3.68 -7.39 19.06
CA GLN A 67 5.04 -7.41 19.63
C GLN A 67 5.78 -8.70 19.28
N GLU A 68 5.40 -9.29 18.15
CA GLU A 68 5.96 -10.54 17.63
C GLU A 68 6.41 -10.34 16.18
N GLN A 69 7.26 -11.24 15.69
CA GLN A 69 7.61 -11.28 14.28
C GLN A 69 6.34 -11.52 13.46
N CYS A 70 6.00 -10.57 12.60
CA CYS A 70 4.81 -10.60 11.79
C CYS A 70 5.19 -10.59 10.31
N THR A 71 4.75 -11.61 9.56
CA THR A 71 5.00 -11.70 8.12
C THR A 71 4.48 -10.48 7.37
N LEU A 72 3.30 -9.96 7.73
CA LEU A 72 2.75 -8.76 7.09
C LEU A 72 3.66 -7.55 7.32
N MET A 73 4.21 -7.40 8.52
CA MET A 73 5.14 -6.31 8.83
C MET A 73 6.43 -6.43 8.02
N ALA A 74 7.02 -7.62 8.02
CA ALA A 74 8.24 -7.92 7.27
C ALA A 74 8.06 -7.66 5.77
N GLU A 75 7.05 -8.27 5.14
CA GLU A 75 6.79 -8.12 3.71
C GLU A 75 6.49 -6.67 3.32
N THR A 76 5.75 -5.93 4.14
CA THR A 76 5.49 -4.50 3.90
C THR A 76 6.79 -3.71 3.82
N HIS A 77 7.69 -3.86 4.80
CA HIS A 77 8.97 -3.17 4.80
C HIS A 77 9.89 -3.63 3.67
N ILE A 78 9.99 -4.95 3.46
CA ILE A 78 10.84 -5.54 2.42
C ILE A 78 10.41 -5.05 1.04
N CYS A 79 9.11 -5.02 0.74
CA CYS A 79 8.61 -4.59 -0.57
C CYS A 79 8.83 -3.10 -0.82
N LEU A 80 8.58 -2.23 0.18
CA LEU A 80 8.88 -0.80 0.08
C LEU A 80 10.37 -0.58 -0.14
N LEU A 81 11.22 -1.19 0.68
CA LEU A 81 12.66 -1.03 0.61
C LEU A 81 13.24 -1.57 -0.70
N LYS A 82 12.75 -2.71 -1.19
CA LYS A 82 13.12 -3.25 -2.51
C LYS A 82 12.74 -2.29 -3.64
N ALA A 83 11.59 -1.63 -3.57
CA ALA A 83 11.18 -0.67 -4.59
C ALA A 83 12.09 0.56 -4.60
N ILE A 84 12.39 1.11 -3.41
CA ILE A 84 13.26 2.28 -3.23
C ILE A 84 14.69 1.98 -3.73
N LEU A 85 15.29 0.89 -3.24
CA LEU A 85 16.66 0.53 -3.59
C LEU A 85 16.84 0.20 -5.08
N ARG A 86 15.81 -0.38 -5.73
CA ARG A 86 15.82 -0.61 -7.18
C ARG A 86 15.76 0.68 -7.99
N GLU A 87 14.99 1.66 -7.52
CA GLU A 87 14.96 2.99 -8.14
C GLU A 87 16.33 3.66 -8.04
N GLU A 88 16.97 3.61 -6.88
CA GLU A 88 18.30 4.19 -6.67
C GLU A 88 19.38 3.52 -7.52
N ASP A 89 19.36 2.18 -7.62
CA ASP A 89 20.27 1.44 -8.49
C ASP A 89 20.09 1.82 -9.96
N THR A 90 18.84 1.92 -10.42
CA THR A 90 18.49 2.33 -11.79
C THR A 90 18.92 3.78 -12.07
N SER A 91 18.77 4.66 -11.08
CA SER A 91 19.15 6.07 -11.15
C SER A 91 20.63 6.32 -10.90
N ASN A 92 21.41 5.30 -10.51
CA ASN A 92 22.80 5.40 -10.04
C ASN A 92 22.98 6.43 -8.90
N THR A 93 22.00 6.52 -8.00
CA THR A 93 22.03 7.41 -6.83
C THR A 93 22.38 6.67 -5.54
N THR A 94 22.72 5.38 -5.62
CA THR A 94 23.14 4.59 -4.45
C THR A 94 24.30 5.28 -3.73
N PHE A 95 24.13 5.53 -2.44
CA PHE A 95 25.16 6.14 -1.61
C PHE A 95 26.31 5.15 -1.36
N GLY A 96 27.43 5.39 -2.04
CA GLY A 96 28.66 4.63 -1.85
C GLY A 96 29.58 4.68 -3.07
N PRO A 97 30.88 4.42 -2.91
CA PRO A 97 31.77 4.28 -4.05
C PRO A 97 31.38 3.06 -4.90
N ALA A 98 31.57 3.18 -6.22
CA ALA A 98 31.03 2.22 -7.20
C ALA A 98 31.55 0.78 -7.04
N ASP A 99 32.68 0.60 -6.37
CA ASP A 99 33.26 -0.70 -6.03
C ASP A 99 32.51 -1.44 -4.91
N LEU A 100 31.68 -0.74 -4.12
CA LEU A 100 30.80 -1.34 -3.11
C LEU A 100 29.39 -1.67 -3.63
N LYS A 101 29.09 -1.34 -4.90
CA LYS A 101 27.77 -1.55 -5.52
C LYS A 101 27.30 -3.00 -5.42
N ASP A 102 28.19 -3.96 -5.66
CA ASP A 102 27.86 -5.39 -5.57
C ASP A 102 27.53 -5.82 -4.13
N SER A 103 28.20 -5.22 -3.14
CA SER A 103 27.94 -5.47 -1.72
C SER A 103 26.58 -4.90 -1.29
N VAL A 104 26.24 -3.69 -1.72
CA VAL A 104 24.93 -3.06 -1.46
C VAL A 104 23.81 -3.87 -2.13
N ASN A 105 24.03 -4.28 -3.38
CA ASN A 105 23.09 -5.11 -4.12
C ASN A 105 22.89 -6.48 -3.46
N SER A 106 23.94 -7.06 -2.87
CA SER A 106 23.80 -8.32 -2.11
C SER A 106 22.78 -8.18 -0.98
N THR A 107 22.81 -7.06 -0.24
CA THR A 107 21.82 -6.78 0.81
C THR A 107 20.39 -6.70 0.26
N LEU A 108 20.20 -6.06 -0.91
CA LEU A 108 18.89 -5.99 -1.60
C LEU A 108 18.36 -7.39 -1.99
N TYR A 109 19.22 -8.29 -2.46
CA TYR A 109 18.82 -9.62 -2.91
C TYR A 109 18.58 -10.61 -1.78
N PHE A 110 19.30 -10.46 -0.66
CA PHE A 110 19.24 -11.40 0.47
C PHE A 110 18.41 -10.91 1.65
N ILE A 111 17.78 -9.74 1.56
CA ILE A 111 16.83 -9.29 2.58
C ILE A 111 15.68 -10.29 2.73
N ASP A 112 15.47 -10.75 3.96
CA ASP A 112 14.52 -11.76 4.35
C ASP A 112 13.73 -11.34 5.61
N GLY A 113 12.82 -12.21 6.05
CA GLY A 113 11.93 -11.94 7.18
C GLY A 113 12.62 -11.69 8.53
N MET A 114 13.93 -11.93 8.65
CA MET A 114 14.70 -11.71 9.88
C MET A 114 15.68 -10.54 9.77
N THR A 115 16.22 -10.30 8.58
CA THR A 115 17.29 -9.30 8.34
C THR A 115 16.75 -7.92 7.99
N TRP A 116 15.49 -7.82 7.57
CA TRP A 116 14.92 -6.57 7.09
C TRP A 116 14.99 -5.38 8.06
N PRO A 117 14.86 -5.50 9.40
CA PRO A 117 14.95 -4.33 10.28
C PRO A 117 16.32 -3.67 10.22
N GLU A 118 17.36 -4.50 10.16
CA GLU A 118 18.75 -4.06 10.08
C GLU A 118 19.04 -3.39 8.74
N VAL A 119 18.43 -3.85 7.64
CA VAL A 119 18.57 -3.20 6.33
C VAL A 119 17.88 -1.83 6.32
N VAL A 120 16.71 -1.69 6.96
CA VAL A 120 16.04 -0.38 7.12
C VAL A 120 16.93 0.57 7.93
N ARG A 121 17.52 0.10 9.02
CA ARG A 121 18.46 0.87 9.84
C ARG A 121 19.67 1.33 9.03
N ALA A 122 20.33 0.42 8.33
CA ALA A 122 21.47 0.73 7.47
C ALA A 122 21.11 1.72 6.34
N TYR A 123 19.89 1.60 5.78
CA TYR A 123 19.39 2.57 4.79
C TYR A 123 19.24 3.97 5.41
N CYS A 124 18.62 4.09 6.58
CA CYS A 124 18.50 5.36 7.28
C CYS A 124 19.85 5.93 7.74
N GLU A 125 20.86 5.11 8.03
CA GLU A 125 22.22 5.60 8.36
C GLU A 125 22.96 6.16 7.15
N SER A 126 22.63 5.70 5.95
CA SER A 126 23.37 6.02 4.71
C SER A 126 23.29 7.49 4.31
N ASP A 127 22.21 8.19 4.68
CA ASP A 127 21.98 9.59 4.38
C ASP A 127 21.68 10.38 5.67
N PRO A 128 22.42 11.47 5.97
CA PRO A 128 22.12 12.37 7.08
C PRO A 128 20.71 12.93 7.10
N GLU A 129 20.04 13.07 5.94
CA GLU A 129 18.65 13.52 5.87
C GLU A 129 17.69 12.53 6.53
N TYR A 130 18.04 11.24 6.60
CA TYR A 130 17.20 10.17 7.16
C TYR A 130 17.48 9.90 8.64
N HIS A 131 18.51 10.52 9.23
CA HIS A 131 18.93 10.28 10.62
C HIS A 131 17.84 10.58 11.65
N HIS A 132 16.85 11.39 11.30
CA HIS A 132 15.70 11.67 12.16
C HIS A 132 14.83 10.42 12.45
N VAL A 133 14.95 9.35 11.65
CA VAL A 133 14.21 8.09 11.82
C VAL A 133 14.96 7.09 12.72
N LEU A 134 16.29 7.21 12.83
CA LEU A 134 17.13 6.29 13.61
C LEU A 134 16.69 6.10 15.07
N PRO A 135 16.24 7.14 15.81
CA PRO A 135 15.76 6.94 17.18
C PRO A 135 14.56 5.98 17.28
N ASP A 136 13.71 5.90 16.25
CA ASP A 136 12.57 4.98 16.19
C ASP A 136 12.97 3.53 15.86
N LEU A 137 14.20 3.32 15.36
CA LEU A 137 14.78 2.02 15.02
C LEU A 137 15.71 1.47 16.12
N GLU A 138 16.39 2.34 16.84
CA GLU A 138 17.42 1.99 17.85
C GLU A 138 16.88 1.80 19.28
N GLY A 139 15.68 2.32 19.58
CA GLY A 139 15.18 2.39 20.96
C GLY A 139 14.85 1.01 21.58
N GLU A 140 13.87 0.31 21.02
CA GLU A 140 13.45 -1.03 21.42
C GLU A 140 13.52 -1.89 20.16
N ASP A 141 14.51 -2.80 20.07
CA ASP A 141 14.82 -3.67 18.92
C ASP A 141 13.70 -3.74 17.86
N TYR A 142 13.77 -2.91 16.81
CA TYR A 142 12.75 -2.92 15.75
C TYR A 142 12.68 -4.32 15.12
N PRO A 143 11.50 -4.97 14.97
CA PRO A 143 10.14 -4.42 14.96
C PRO A 143 9.36 -4.57 16.27
N PHE A 144 10.00 -4.67 17.42
CA PHE A 144 9.33 -4.78 18.73
C PHE A 144 9.12 -3.43 19.41
N SER A 145 9.30 -2.35 18.65
CA SER A 145 9.10 -0.99 19.16
C SER A 145 7.61 -0.63 19.35
N PRO A 146 7.31 0.47 20.07
CA PRO A 146 5.95 0.96 20.23
C PRO A 146 5.29 1.30 18.88
N LEU A 147 3.95 1.29 18.89
CA LEU A 147 3.11 1.61 17.71
C LEU A 147 3.55 2.90 17.00
N GLU A 148 3.84 3.96 17.77
CA GLU A 148 4.23 5.25 17.22
C GLU A 148 5.51 5.16 16.36
N SER A 149 6.53 4.47 16.84
CA SER A 149 7.79 4.29 16.12
C SER A 149 7.61 3.46 14.84
N LYS A 150 6.81 2.39 14.89
CA LYS A 150 6.44 1.59 13.70
C LYS A 150 5.74 2.42 12.64
N VAL A 151 4.80 3.26 13.06
CA VAL A 151 4.07 4.15 12.15
C VAL A 151 5.02 5.19 11.53
N LYS A 152 5.94 5.78 12.29
CA LYS A 152 6.91 6.75 11.76
C LYS A 152 7.86 6.12 10.74
N VAL A 153 8.41 4.95 11.03
CA VAL A 153 9.30 4.22 10.10
C VAL A 153 8.57 3.85 8.81
N LEU A 154 7.35 3.31 8.90
CA LEU A 154 6.55 2.99 7.72
C LEU A 154 6.14 4.24 6.94
N GLN A 155 5.78 5.33 7.62
CA GLN A 155 5.47 6.60 6.97
C GLN A 155 6.67 7.11 6.17
N PHE A 156 7.87 7.07 6.75
CA PHE A 156 9.10 7.42 6.06
C PHE A 156 9.32 6.57 4.80
N LEU A 157 9.23 5.24 4.90
CA LEU A 157 9.42 4.35 3.75
C LEU A 157 8.35 4.56 2.66
N VAL A 158 7.10 4.78 3.06
CA VAL A 158 6.02 5.13 2.13
C VAL A 158 6.31 6.44 1.42
N ASP A 159 6.76 7.46 2.15
CA ASP A 159 7.08 8.77 1.58
C ASP A 159 8.24 8.65 0.58
N GLN A 160 9.30 7.91 0.92
CA GLN A 160 10.40 7.62 -0.02
C GLN A 160 9.89 6.87 -1.26
N PHE A 161 9.09 5.83 -1.09
CA PHE A 161 8.51 5.06 -2.20
C PHE A 161 7.69 5.96 -3.15
N LEU A 162 6.88 6.88 -2.62
CA LEU A 162 6.07 7.79 -3.43
C LEU A 162 6.88 8.76 -4.30
N THR A 163 8.17 8.97 -4.00
CA THR A 163 9.06 9.78 -4.83
C THR A 163 9.63 9.05 -6.04
N THR A 164 9.55 7.71 -6.05
CA THR A 164 10.11 6.85 -7.12
C THR A 164 9.43 7.07 -8.47
N ASN A 165 10.14 6.77 -9.56
CA ASN A 165 9.55 6.81 -10.90
C ASN A 165 8.47 5.74 -11.04
N LEU A 166 8.67 4.59 -10.42
CA LEU A 166 7.70 3.50 -10.40
C LEU A 166 6.34 3.93 -9.82
N ALA A 167 6.34 4.63 -8.68
CA ALA A 167 5.10 5.19 -8.13
C ALA A 167 4.50 6.25 -9.06
N ARG A 168 5.33 7.11 -9.66
CA ARG A 168 4.87 8.16 -10.58
C ARG A 168 4.23 7.58 -11.83
N GLU A 169 4.83 6.57 -12.45
CA GLU A 169 4.30 5.91 -13.64
C GLU A 169 2.96 5.26 -13.36
N GLU A 170 2.83 4.58 -12.22
CA GLU A 170 1.57 3.99 -11.79
C GLU A 170 0.49 5.05 -11.57
N LEU A 171 0.81 6.17 -10.92
CA LEU A 171 -0.13 7.29 -10.74
C LEU A 171 -0.60 7.91 -12.07
N MET A 172 0.25 7.87 -13.10
CA MET A 172 -0.05 8.38 -14.44
C MET A 172 -0.72 7.33 -15.32
N SER A 173 -0.71 6.06 -14.91
CA SER A 173 -1.47 4.99 -15.55
C SER A 173 -2.95 5.27 -15.26
N GLU A 174 -3.76 5.50 -16.32
CA GLU A 174 -5.20 5.77 -16.17
C GLU A 174 -6.00 4.50 -15.78
N GLY A 175 -5.41 3.63 -14.93
CA GLY A 175 -5.97 2.33 -14.56
C GLY A 175 -5.92 1.30 -15.69
N VAL A 176 -5.12 1.54 -16.73
CA VAL A 176 -4.98 0.59 -17.85
C VAL A 176 -3.99 -0.50 -17.47
N ILE A 177 -4.48 -1.73 -17.37
CA ILE A 177 -3.63 -2.90 -17.14
C ILE A 177 -2.81 -3.16 -18.40
N GLN A 178 -1.49 -3.11 -18.27
CA GLN A 178 -0.57 -3.59 -19.30
C GLN A 178 -0.42 -5.10 -19.14
N TYR A 179 -0.79 -5.86 -20.17
CA TYR A 179 -0.74 -7.31 -20.16
C TYR A 179 0.65 -7.84 -20.54
N ASP A 180 1.02 -8.97 -19.96
CA ASP A 180 2.25 -9.69 -20.32
C ASP A 180 2.10 -10.30 -21.73
N ASP A 181 3.21 -10.40 -22.48
CA ASP A 181 3.17 -11.02 -23.83
C ASP A 181 3.24 -12.56 -23.80
N HIS A 182 3.57 -13.15 -22.64
CA HIS A 182 3.85 -14.57 -22.50
C HIS A 182 2.88 -15.21 -21.50
N CYS A 183 2.43 -16.43 -21.81
CA CYS A 183 1.59 -17.18 -20.89
C CYS A 183 2.28 -17.36 -19.53
N ARG A 184 1.58 -17.01 -18.44
CA ARG A 184 2.09 -17.08 -17.06
C ARG A 184 2.51 -18.50 -16.63
N VAL A 185 1.95 -19.53 -17.27
CA VAL A 185 2.18 -20.95 -16.91
C VAL A 185 3.29 -21.58 -17.74
N CYS A 186 3.23 -21.46 -19.07
CA CYS A 186 4.20 -22.13 -19.96
C CYS A 186 5.28 -21.21 -20.55
N HIS A 187 5.21 -19.90 -20.30
CA HIS A 187 6.16 -18.88 -20.77
C HIS A 187 6.30 -18.80 -22.30
N ARG A 188 5.31 -19.30 -23.05
CA ARG A 188 5.25 -19.23 -24.52
C ARG A 188 4.33 -18.10 -24.97
N LEU A 189 4.65 -17.53 -26.13
CA LEU A 189 3.79 -16.63 -26.90
C LEU A 189 2.64 -17.42 -27.57
N GLY A 190 1.56 -16.75 -27.94
CA GLY A 190 0.44 -17.36 -28.65
C GLY A 190 -0.87 -16.57 -28.50
N ASP A 191 -1.99 -17.28 -28.63
CA ASP A 191 -3.32 -16.74 -28.35
C ASP A 191 -3.58 -16.81 -26.83
N LEU A 192 -3.67 -15.64 -26.20
CA LEU A 192 -3.65 -15.51 -24.75
C LEU A 192 -4.93 -14.83 -24.25
N LEU A 193 -5.53 -15.44 -23.23
CA LEU A 193 -6.63 -14.91 -22.45
C LEU A 193 -6.10 -13.95 -21.38
N CYS A 194 -6.64 -12.73 -21.35
CA CYS A 194 -6.27 -11.69 -20.40
C CYS A 194 -7.10 -11.77 -19.11
N CYS A 195 -6.46 -11.56 -17.96
CA CYS A 195 -7.13 -11.48 -16.67
C CYS A 195 -7.61 -10.06 -16.38
N GLU A 196 -8.87 -9.87 -16.00
CA GLU A 196 -9.45 -8.52 -15.76
C GLU A 196 -8.80 -7.72 -14.61
N THR A 197 -8.04 -8.38 -13.73
CA THR A 197 -7.53 -7.74 -12.50
C THR A 197 -6.01 -7.79 -12.33
N CYS A 198 -5.27 -8.30 -13.31
CA CYS A 198 -3.80 -8.29 -13.28
C CYS A 198 -3.19 -8.40 -14.69
N SER A 199 -1.88 -8.16 -14.82
CA SER A 199 -1.18 -8.25 -16.11
C SER A 199 -1.08 -9.68 -16.68
N ALA A 200 -1.41 -10.70 -15.90
CA ALA A 200 -1.15 -12.07 -16.29
C ALA A 200 -2.09 -12.54 -17.40
N VAL A 201 -1.50 -13.22 -18.39
CA VAL A 201 -2.22 -13.81 -19.51
C VAL A 201 -1.99 -15.33 -19.60
N TYR A 202 -2.94 -16.06 -20.17
CA TYR A 202 -2.96 -17.52 -20.14
C TYR A 202 -3.45 -18.11 -21.46
N HIS A 203 -2.86 -19.21 -21.94
CA HIS A 203 -3.55 -20.03 -22.93
C HIS A 203 -4.77 -20.69 -22.28
N LEU A 204 -5.84 -20.94 -23.04
CA LEU A 204 -7.06 -21.61 -22.53
C LEU A 204 -6.75 -22.98 -21.89
N GLU A 205 -5.83 -23.75 -22.48
CA GLU A 205 -5.35 -25.03 -21.94
C GLU A 205 -4.50 -24.91 -20.65
N CYS A 206 -3.92 -23.73 -20.42
CA CYS A 206 -3.06 -23.47 -19.26
C CYS A 206 -3.84 -22.96 -18.04
N VAL A 207 -5.10 -22.56 -18.21
CA VAL A 207 -5.99 -22.18 -17.11
C VAL A 207 -6.42 -23.42 -16.32
N LYS A 208 -6.77 -23.23 -15.04
CA LYS A 208 -7.37 -24.28 -14.20
C LYS A 208 -8.79 -23.88 -13.77
N PRO A 209 -9.83 -24.66 -14.13
CA PRO A 209 -9.82 -25.77 -15.09
C PRO A 209 -9.51 -25.28 -16.53
N PRO A 210 -8.97 -26.14 -17.42
CA PRO A 210 -8.74 -25.77 -18.82
C PRO A 210 -10.05 -25.35 -19.49
N LEU A 211 -9.99 -24.28 -20.28
CA LEU A 211 -11.13 -23.75 -21.03
C LEU A 211 -11.10 -24.29 -22.46
N GLU A 212 -12.28 -24.58 -23.03
CA GLU A 212 -12.42 -24.99 -24.43
C GLU A 212 -12.61 -23.78 -25.35
N GLU A 213 -13.29 -22.74 -24.86
CA GLU A 213 -13.60 -21.51 -25.61
C GLU A 213 -13.33 -20.28 -24.74
N VAL A 214 -13.20 -19.11 -25.38
CA VAL A 214 -13.03 -17.83 -24.68
C VAL A 214 -14.33 -17.50 -23.94
N PRO A 215 -14.30 -17.20 -22.63
CA PRO A 215 -15.50 -16.84 -21.87
C PRO A 215 -16.21 -15.60 -22.46
N GLU A 216 -17.54 -15.62 -22.46
CA GLU A 216 -18.34 -14.45 -22.88
C GLU A 216 -18.36 -13.34 -21.82
N ASP A 217 -18.22 -13.71 -20.54
CA ASP A 217 -18.20 -12.82 -19.39
C ASP A 217 -16.77 -12.47 -18.94
N GLU A 218 -16.66 -11.48 -18.05
CA GLU A 218 -15.40 -11.10 -17.39
C GLU A 218 -14.70 -12.30 -16.74
N TRP A 219 -13.45 -12.55 -17.13
CA TRP A 219 -12.65 -13.67 -16.62
C TRP A 219 -11.51 -13.23 -15.70
N GLN A 220 -11.32 -13.95 -14.61
CA GLN A 220 -10.24 -13.72 -13.65
C GLN A 220 -9.44 -15.00 -13.44
N CYS A 221 -8.11 -14.87 -13.41
CA CYS A 221 -7.22 -16.00 -13.19
C CYS A 221 -7.34 -16.60 -11.78
N GLU A 222 -6.92 -17.86 -11.63
CA GLU A 222 -7.00 -18.60 -10.35
C GLU A 222 -6.32 -17.86 -9.19
N ILE A 223 -5.25 -17.13 -9.47
CA ILE A 223 -4.49 -16.36 -8.47
C ILE A 223 -5.32 -15.16 -8.00
N CYS A 224 -5.88 -14.38 -8.92
CA CYS A 224 -6.72 -13.23 -8.58
C CYS A 224 -7.98 -13.64 -7.81
N VAL A 225 -8.60 -14.76 -8.20
CA VAL A 225 -9.75 -15.31 -7.47
C VAL A 225 -9.35 -15.75 -6.06
N ALA A 226 -8.23 -16.46 -5.91
CA ALA A 226 -7.72 -16.89 -4.61
C ALA A 226 -7.34 -15.71 -3.69
N HIS A 227 -6.89 -14.59 -4.27
CA HIS A 227 -6.47 -13.40 -3.54
C HIS A 227 -7.62 -12.39 -3.32
N LYS A 228 -8.88 -12.79 -3.57
CA LYS A 228 -10.05 -11.97 -3.20
C LYS A 228 -10.20 -11.90 -1.69
N VAL A 229 -9.85 -10.75 -1.12
CA VAL A 229 -10.10 -10.45 0.30
C VAL A 229 -11.40 -9.66 0.43
N PRO A 230 -12.42 -10.18 1.13
CA PRO A 230 -13.67 -9.48 1.37
C PRO A 230 -13.45 -8.22 2.20
N GLY A 231 -14.09 -7.13 1.80
CA GLY A 231 -13.91 -5.81 2.39
C GLY A 231 -12.67 -5.07 1.88
N VAL A 232 -11.95 -5.63 0.91
CA VAL A 232 -10.77 -5.01 0.30
C VAL A 232 -10.98 -4.95 -1.20
N THR A 233 -11.06 -6.11 -1.85
CA THR A 233 -11.10 -6.20 -3.33
C THR A 233 -12.48 -5.88 -3.92
N ASP A 234 -13.55 -6.06 -3.15
CA ASP A 234 -14.96 -5.96 -3.57
C ASP A 234 -15.64 -4.64 -3.19
N CYS A 235 -14.94 -3.75 -2.48
CA CYS A 235 -15.54 -2.55 -1.88
C CYS A 235 -15.08 -1.23 -2.53
N LEU A 236 -14.57 -1.28 -3.75
CA LEU A 236 -14.14 -0.09 -4.49
C LEU A 236 -15.33 0.64 -5.11
N THR A 237 -15.41 1.95 -4.89
CA THR A 237 -16.41 2.81 -5.56
C THR A 237 -16.16 2.88 -7.06
N GLU A 238 -17.19 3.14 -7.87
CA GLU A 238 -17.03 3.32 -9.34
C GLU A 238 -16.03 4.44 -9.68
N PHE A 239 -15.97 5.46 -8.83
CA PHE A 239 -15.00 6.54 -8.96
C PHE A 239 -13.56 6.05 -8.70
N GLN A 240 -13.35 5.21 -7.69
CA GLN A 240 -12.05 4.57 -7.47
C GLN A 240 -11.71 3.55 -8.56
N LYS A 241 -12.69 2.88 -9.17
CA LYS A 241 -12.43 2.00 -10.33
C LYS A 241 -11.94 2.77 -11.54
N SER A 242 -12.50 3.96 -11.79
CA SER A 242 -12.11 4.82 -12.92
C SER A 242 -10.88 5.68 -12.65
N ARG A 243 -10.55 5.91 -11.37
CA ARG A 243 -9.40 6.71 -10.93
C ARG A 243 -8.82 6.11 -9.62
N PRO A 244 -8.06 5.00 -9.72
CA PRO A 244 -7.64 4.22 -8.56
C PRO A 244 -6.72 4.96 -7.58
N TYR A 245 -6.11 6.06 -8.00
CA TYR A 245 -5.05 6.75 -7.25
C TYR A 245 -5.45 8.11 -6.69
N ILE A 246 -6.74 8.32 -6.42
CA ILE A 246 -7.20 9.56 -5.80
C ILE A 246 -7.08 9.43 -4.30
N ARG A 247 -6.27 10.32 -3.71
CA ARG A 247 -6.31 10.59 -2.27
C ARG A 247 -7.74 10.87 -1.86
N GLN A 248 -8.28 10.04 -0.97
CA GLN A 248 -9.66 10.21 -0.52
C GLN A 248 -9.82 11.63 0.05
N GLU A 249 -10.89 12.32 -0.33
CA GLU A 249 -11.22 13.64 0.22
C GLU A 249 -12.24 13.48 1.36
N PRO A 250 -12.31 14.43 2.31
CA PRO A 250 -13.39 14.41 3.28
C PRO A 250 -14.74 14.42 2.56
N ILE A 251 -15.66 13.54 2.99
CA ILE A 251 -17.03 13.47 2.49
C ILE A 251 -17.74 14.81 2.69
N GLY A 252 -17.42 15.50 3.79
CA GLY A 252 -18.00 16.80 4.09
C GLY A 252 -17.68 17.31 5.48
N TYR A 253 -18.36 18.40 5.82
CA TYR A 253 -18.25 19.09 7.10
C TYR A 253 -19.64 19.20 7.73
N ASP A 254 -19.73 19.06 9.04
CA ASP A 254 -20.98 19.42 9.72
C ASP A 254 -21.05 20.93 10.03
N ARG A 255 -22.17 21.34 10.65
CA ARG A 255 -22.40 22.73 11.05
C ARG A 255 -21.44 23.21 12.15
N HIS A 256 -20.79 22.28 12.84
CA HIS A 256 -19.76 22.53 13.86
C HIS A 256 -18.34 22.47 13.27
N GLN A 257 -18.20 22.41 11.94
CA GLN A 257 -16.92 22.33 11.21
C GLN A 257 -16.10 21.06 11.46
N ARG A 258 -16.70 20.00 11.99
CA ARG A 258 -16.04 18.67 12.08
C ARG A 258 -15.96 18.04 10.69
N LYS A 259 -14.86 17.34 10.41
CA LYS A 259 -14.54 16.79 9.09
C LYS A 259 -14.87 15.31 9.04
N TYR A 260 -15.68 14.89 8.10
CA TYR A 260 -16.08 13.49 7.98
C TYR A 260 -15.32 12.84 6.82
N TRP A 261 -14.73 11.69 7.09
CA TRP A 261 -14.00 10.87 6.12
C TRP A 261 -14.61 9.49 6.06
N PHE A 262 -14.60 8.87 4.87
CA PHE A 262 -14.95 7.46 4.71
C PHE A 262 -13.70 6.67 4.34
N LEU A 263 -12.92 6.27 5.33
CA LEU A 263 -11.66 5.53 5.13
C LEU A 263 -11.82 4.11 5.66
N ASN A 264 -11.25 3.13 4.95
CA ASN A 264 -11.23 1.72 5.39
C ASN A 264 -12.60 1.19 5.82
N ARG A 265 -13.66 1.58 5.09
CA ARG A 265 -15.07 1.24 5.34
C ARG A 265 -15.64 1.79 6.65
N ARG A 266 -15.06 2.87 7.18
CA ARG A 266 -15.42 3.49 8.45
C ARG A 266 -15.62 4.99 8.28
N ILE A 267 -16.51 5.57 9.09
CA ILE A 267 -16.65 7.02 9.19
C ILE A 267 -15.69 7.50 10.27
N ILE A 268 -14.75 8.37 9.89
CA ILE A 268 -13.82 9.02 10.80
C ILE A 268 -14.20 10.50 10.87
N VAL A 269 -14.27 11.05 12.08
CA VAL A 269 -14.73 12.43 12.37
C VAL A 269 -13.62 13.26 13.00
#